data_AF-A0A2N2IG96-F1
#
_entry.id   AF-A0A2N2IG96-F1
#
_cell.length_a   1.000
_cell.length_b   1.000
_cell.length_c   1.000
_cell.angle_alpha   90.00
_cell.angle_beta   90.00
_cell.angle_gamma   90.00
#
_symmetry.space_group_name_H-M   'P 1'
#
loop_
_entity.id
_entity.type
_entity.pdbx_description
1 polymer ?
#
loop_
_entity_poly.entity_id
_entity_poly.type
_entity_poly.pdbx_seq_one_letter_code
_entity_poly.pdbx_strand_id
1 'polypeptide(L)'
;IGSKALPGSEDRRPMVRKFATRSINLLLHWILGFEGSDTHGLKAFRRTALLPVATACRVTGDLFASELVIRAQRERIVIREIPIQLHEKRPPAINLIRRIPKVVRSLWTLRKVLGPPPRR
;
A
#
# COMPACT_ATOMS: atom_id res chain seq x y z
N ILE A 1 9.30 5.29 -0.65
CA ILE A 1 8.51 4.27 -1.37
C ILE A 1 8.47 4.66 -2.84
N GLY A 2 8.90 3.80 -3.75
CA GLY A 2 8.76 4.04 -5.18
C GLY A 2 7.28 3.98 -5.56
N SER A 3 6.64 5.12 -5.78
CA SER A 3 5.22 5.21 -6.10
C SER A 3 5.01 5.26 -7.61
N LYS A 4 4.06 4.45 -8.09
CA LYS A 4 3.63 4.36 -9.49
C LYS A 4 2.50 5.33 -9.82
N ALA A 5 2.05 6.12 -8.83
CA ALA A 5 0.86 6.96 -8.89
C ALA A 5 1.14 8.46 -8.73
N LEU A 6 2.41 8.85 -8.63
CA LEU A 6 2.82 10.27 -8.51
C LEU A 6 2.75 11.00 -9.87
N PRO A 7 2.48 12.32 -9.88
CA PRO A 7 2.57 13.13 -11.09
C PRO A 7 4.00 13.02 -11.68
N GLY A 8 4.12 12.56 -12.93
CA GLY A 8 5.40 12.29 -13.59
C GLY A 8 5.70 10.81 -13.84
N SER A 9 4.88 9.88 -13.33
CA SER A 9 4.98 8.46 -13.71
C SER A 9 4.33 8.21 -15.08
N GLU A 10 5.10 7.74 -16.06
CA GLU A 10 4.58 7.33 -17.37
C GLU A 10 3.89 5.96 -17.25
N ASP A 11 2.61 5.98 -16.87
CA ASP A 11 1.84 4.77 -16.63
C ASP A 11 1.02 4.37 -17.87
N ARG A 12 1.57 3.51 -18.73
CA ARG A 12 0.93 3.00 -19.97
C ARG A 12 -0.14 1.92 -19.72
N ARG A 13 -0.62 1.77 -18.48
CA ARG A 13 -1.62 0.76 -18.09
C ARG A 13 -3.04 1.10 -18.56
N PRO A 14 -3.89 0.08 -18.85
CA PRO A 14 -5.31 0.29 -19.16
C PRO A 14 -6.04 1.09 -18.08
N MET A 15 -6.93 2.02 -18.47
CA MET A 15 -7.65 2.90 -17.54
C MET A 15 -8.40 2.15 -16.42
N VAL A 16 -8.97 0.98 -16.72
CA VAL A 16 -9.66 0.10 -15.75
C VAL A 16 -8.75 -0.31 -14.59
N ARG A 17 -7.44 -0.48 -14.87
CA ARG A 17 -6.45 -0.86 -13.87
C ARG A 17 -6.00 0.32 -13.01
N LYS A 18 -5.98 1.53 -13.56
CA LYS A 18 -5.75 2.75 -12.78
C LYS A 18 -6.90 2.98 -11.79
N PHE A 19 -8.13 2.71 -12.21
CA PHE A 19 -9.30 2.80 -11.33
C PHE A 19 -9.25 1.77 -10.19
N ALA A 20 -8.92 0.51 -10.50
CA ALA A 20 -8.72 -0.55 -9.51
C ALA A 20 -7.75 -0.18 -8.38
N THR A 21 -6.55 0.29 -8.75
CA THR A 21 -5.52 0.69 -7.80
C THR A 21 -5.99 1.87 -6.96
N ARG A 22 -6.68 2.85 -7.58
CA ARG A 22 -7.27 3.98 -6.87
C ARG A 22 -8.33 3.54 -5.87
N SER A 23 -9.24 2.64 -6.22
CA SER A 23 -10.28 2.15 -5.31
C SER A 23 -9.70 1.43 -4.08
N ILE A 24 -8.65 0.64 -4.26
CA ILE A 24 -7.97 -0.03 -3.14
C ILE A 24 -7.26 0.98 -2.25
N ASN A 25 -6.56 1.95 -2.84
CA ASN A 25 -5.91 3.03 -2.08
C ASN A 25 -6.93 3.88 -1.32
N LEU A 26 -8.09 4.15 -1.93
CA LEU A 26 -9.19 4.87 -1.28
C LEU A 26 -9.70 4.09 -0.06
N LEU A 27 -9.92 2.78 -0.20
CA LEU A 27 -10.34 1.94 0.93
C LEU A 27 -9.30 1.90 2.05
N LEU A 28 -8.01 1.83 1.71
CA LEU A 28 -6.91 1.90 2.69
C LEU A 28 -6.88 3.25 3.41
N HIS A 29 -7.10 4.35 2.69
CA HIS A 29 -7.20 5.68 3.27
C HIS A 29 -8.34 5.77 4.29
N TRP A 30 -9.55 5.38 3.88
CA TRP A 30 -10.75 5.47 4.72
C TRP A 30 -10.73 4.53 5.93
N ILE A 31 -10.22 3.30 5.77
CA ILE A 31 -10.30 2.27 6.81
C ILE A 31 -9.12 2.34 7.79
N LEU A 32 -7.93 2.73 7.31
CA LEU A 32 -6.68 2.65 8.08
C LEU A 32 -6.00 4.00 8.30
N GLY A 33 -6.46 5.06 7.62
CA GLY A 33 -5.88 6.40 7.67
C GLY A 33 -4.59 6.54 6.87
N PHE A 34 -4.39 5.71 5.83
CA PHE A 34 -3.16 5.74 5.04
C PHE A 34 -3.12 6.98 4.11
N GLU A 35 -2.06 7.78 4.18
CA GLU A 35 -1.96 9.05 3.44
C GLU A 35 -1.10 8.96 2.17
N GLY A 36 -0.45 7.82 1.93
CA GLY A 36 0.38 7.63 0.74
C GLY A 36 -0.41 7.19 -0.50
N SER A 37 0.28 7.20 -1.64
CA SER A 37 -0.29 6.84 -2.95
C SER A 37 0.04 5.41 -3.39
N ASP A 38 1.00 4.74 -2.74
CA ASP A 38 1.32 3.33 -3.02
C ASP A 38 1.88 2.60 -1.78
N THR A 39 1.21 1.51 -1.34
CA THR A 39 1.71 0.62 -0.28
C THR A 39 2.50 -0.58 -0.82
N HIS A 40 2.46 -0.85 -2.13
CA HIS A 40 3.06 -2.03 -2.79
C HIS A 40 4.21 -1.69 -3.75
N GLY A 41 4.62 -0.42 -3.76
CA GLY A 41 5.83 0.04 -4.44
C GLY A 41 7.12 -0.56 -3.86
N LEU A 42 8.21 -0.43 -4.62
CA LEU A 42 9.57 -0.75 -4.15
C LEU A 42 9.89 0.09 -2.90
N LYS A 43 10.52 -0.49 -1.88
CA LYS A 43 10.82 0.21 -0.62
C LYS A 43 12.30 0.15 -0.32
N ALA A 44 12.86 1.30 -0.03
CA ALA A 44 14.16 1.46 0.59
C ALA A 44 13.95 2.15 1.93
N PHE A 45 14.67 1.71 2.96
CA PHE A 45 14.53 2.21 4.32
C PHE A 45 15.84 2.08 5.07
N ARG A 46 16.04 2.95 6.07
CA ARG A 46 17.15 2.79 7.04
C ARG A 46 16.76 1.71 8.03
N ARG A 47 17.61 0.69 8.18
CA ARG A 47 17.36 -0.45 9.07
C ARG A 47 17.05 0.00 10.50
N THR A 48 17.84 0.92 11.06
CA THR A 48 17.68 1.40 12.44
C THR A 48 16.32 2.03 12.71
N ALA A 49 15.76 2.74 11.73
CA ALA A 49 14.45 3.37 11.86
C ALA A 49 13.29 2.39 11.66
N LEU A 50 13.43 1.41 10.76
CA LEU A 50 12.30 0.53 10.37
C LEU A 50 12.30 -0.83 11.07
N LEU A 51 13.41 -1.26 11.68
CA LEU A 51 13.49 -2.56 12.32
C LEU A 51 12.46 -2.72 13.47
N PRO A 52 12.26 -1.74 14.37
CA PRO A 52 11.23 -1.83 15.41
C PRO A 52 9.82 -2.01 14.83
N VAL A 53 9.52 -1.26 13.76
CA VAL A 53 8.24 -1.33 13.05
C VAL A 53 8.03 -2.70 12.41
N ALA A 54 9.07 -3.21 11.75
CA ALA A 54 9.03 -4.52 11.09
C ALA A 54 8.84 -5.66 12.09
N THR A 55 9.48 -5.58 13.27
CA THR A 55 9.29 -6.57 14.33
C THR A 55 7.89 -6.50 14.97
N ALA A 56 7.24 -5.34 14.91
CA ALA A 56 5.87 -5.17 15.41
C ALA A 56 4.80 -5.64 14.41
N CYS A 57 5.16 -5.89 13.14
CA CYS A 57 4.23 -6.40 12.14
C CYS A 57 3.77 -7.83 12.47
N ARG A 58 2.46 -8.08 12.35
CA ARG A 58 1.84 -9.37 12.70
C ARG A 58 1.34 -10.13 11.49
N VAL A 59 1.24 -9.48 10.33
CA VAL A 59 0.71 -10.08 9.10
C VAL A 59 1.83 -10.40 8.13
N THR A 60 1.72 -11.53 7.44
CA THR A 60 2.70 -12.02 6.46
C THR A 60 2.22 -11.86 5.01
N GLY A 61 3.11 -12.12 4.05
CA GLY A 61 2.80 -12.10 2.63
C GLY A 61 2.48 -10.69 2.10
N ASP A 62 1.52 -10.60 1.18
CA ASP A 62 1.16 -9.34 0.51
C ASP A 62 0.76 -8.22 1.49
N LEU A 63 0.22 -8.58 2.66
CA LEU A 63 -0.28 -7.62 3.65
C LEU A 63 0.81 -7.03 4.54
N PHE A 64 1.95 -7.72 4.68
CA PHE A 64 3.09 -7.22 5.44
C PHE A 64 3.53 -5.85 4.93
N ALA A 65 3.62 -5.69 3.61
CA ALA A 65 4.06 -4.44 2.99
C ALA A 65 3.13 -3.26 3.32
N SER A 66 1.83 -3.52 3.41
CA SER A 66 0.84 -2.50 3.78
C SER A 66 0.86 -2.22 5.29
N GLU A 67 0.95 -3.24 6.12
CA GLU A 67 1.05 -3.09 7.58
C GLU A 67 2.29 -2.29 7.96
N LEU A 68 3.45 -2.62 7.39
CA LEU A 68 4.73 -1.98 7.66
C LEU A 68 4.69 -0.48 7.39
N VAL A 69 4.13 -0.09 6.25
CA VAL A 69 4.03 1.33 5.87
C VAL A 69 3.05 2.07 6.77
N ILE A 70 1.88 1.48 7.07
CA ILE A 70 0.88 2.12 7.92
C ILE A 70 1.38 2.27 9.36
N ARG A 71 2.10 1.27 9.89
CA ARG A 71 2.73 1.39 11.20
C ARG A 71 3.81 2.47 11.21
N ALA A 72 4.68 2.49 10.20
CA ALA A 72 5.70 3.53 10.09
C ALA A 72 5.09 4.94 10.04
N GLN A 73 3.97 5.13 9.32
CA GLN A 73 3.23 6.39 9.30
C GLN A 73 2.67 6.75 10.69
N ARG A 74 2.09 5.78 11.40
CA ARG A 74 1.55 5.99 12.76
C ARG A 74 2.64 6.28 13.79
N GLU A 75 3.82 5.72 13.62
CA GLU A 75 5.03 6.03 14.40
C GLU A 75 5.71 7.33 13.95
N ARG A 76 5.09 8.10 13.04
CA ARG A 76 5.58 9.38 12.51
C ARG A 76 6.97 9.28 11.87
N ILE A 77 7.33 8.11 11.35
CA ILE A 77 8.55 7.95 10.56
C ILE A 77 8.36 8.71 9.24
N VAL A 78 9.37 9.48 8.85
CA VAL A 78 9.35 10.24 7.61
C VAL A 78 9.34 9.27 6.42
N ILE A 79 8.21 9.21 5.72
CA ILE A 79 8.03 8.44 4.49
C ILE A 79 8.05 9.41 3.31
N ARG A 80 8.98 9.20 2.36
CA ARG A 80 8.98 9.92 1.07
C ARG A 80 8.63 9.00 -0.07
N GLU A 81 7.72 9.43 -0.92
CA GLU A 81 7.40 8.72 -2.17
C GLU A 81 8.28 9.26 -3.31
N ILE A 82 8.82 8.36 -4.12
CA ILE A 82 9.70 8.68 -5.26
C ILE A 82 9.00 8.16 -6.52
N PRO A 83 8.82 8.98 -7.58
CA PRO A 83 8.19 8.51 -8.81
C PRO A 83 9.08 7.46 -9.48
N ILE A 84 8.48 6.34 -9.89
CA ILE A 84 9.19 5.30 -10.64
C ILE A 84 8.50 5.04 -11.98
N GLN A 85 9.29 4.89 -13.04
CA GLN A 85 8.81 4.47 -14.36
C GLN A 85 8.73 2.94 -14.39
N LEU A 86 7.56 2.40 -14.72
CA LEU A 86 7.32 0.95 -14.67
C LEU A 86 6.75 0.44 -15.98
N HIS A 87 7.59 -0.20 -16.79
CA HIS A 87 7.16 -0.91 -17.99
C HIS A 87 6.54 -2.26 -17.58
N GLU A 88 5.27 -2.46 -17.94
CA GLU A 88 4.56 -3.69 -17.65
C GLU A 88 5.00 -4.80 -18.62
N LYS A 89 5.74 -5.80 -18.11
CA LYS A 89 6.21 -6.94 -18.92
C LYS A 89 5.16 -8.03 -19.18
N ARG A 90 4.06 -8.10 -18.41
CA ARG A 90 3.02 -9.14 -18.58
C ARG A 90 1.64 -8.64 -18.13
N PRO A 91 0.56 -8.87 -18.91
CA PRO A 91 -0.79 -8.56 -18.45
C PRO A 91 -1.17 -9.47 -17.27
N PRO A 92 -1.92 -8.96 -16.28
CA PRO A 92 -2.38 -9.76 -15.16
C PRO A 92 -3.51 -10.69 -15.61
N ALA A 93 -3.40 -11.97 -15.26
CA ALA A 93 -4.31 -13.02 -15.72
C ALA A 93 -5.68 -13.08 -15.01
N ILE A 94 -6.06 -12.08 -14.19
CA ILE A 94 -7.19 -12.24 -13.25
C ILE A 94 -8.16 -11.04 -13.28
N ASN A 95 -9.44 -11.35 -13.43
CA ASN A 95 -10.55 -10.41 -13.37
C ASN A 95 -10.58 -9.65 -12.05
N LEU A 96 -10.59 -8.32 -12.15
CA LEU A 96 -10.55 -7.38 -11.03
C LEU A 96 -11.66 -7.61 -9.99
N ILE A 97 -12.88 -7.91 -10.46
CA ILE A 97 -14.05 -8.11 -9.59
C ILE A 97 -13.86 -9.31 -8.66
N ARG A 98 -13.21 -10.38 -9.16
CA ARG A 98 -12.88 -11.57 -8.35
C ARG A 98 -11.86 -11.29 -7.25
N ARG A 99 -11.15 -10.16 -7.29
CA ARG A 99 -10.18 -9.75 -6.24
C ARG A 99 -10.82 -8.97 -5.11
N ILE A 100 -12.01 -8.40 -5.28
CA ILE A 100 -12.69 -7.57 -4.28
C ILE A 100 -12.85 -8.31 -2.93
N PRO A 101 -13.33 -9.57 -2.87
CA PRO A 101 -13.50 -10.27 -1.59
C PRO A 101 -12.18 -10.49 -0.87
N LYS A 102 -11.11 -10.77 -1.62
CA LYS A 102 -9.75 -10.93 -1.08
C LYS A 102 -9.28 -9.62 -0.46
N VAL A 103 -9.46 -8.50 -1.16
CA VAL A 103 -9.10 -7.15 -0.66
C VAL A 103 -9.88 -6.80 0.61
N VAL A 104 -11.19 -7.05 0.66
CA VAL A 104 -11.99 -6.77 1.86
C VAL A 104 -11.53 -7.61 3.05
N ARG A 105 -11.29 -8.91 2.86
CA ARG A 105 -10.75 -9.79 3.92
C ARG A 105 -9.38 -9.30 4.41
N SER A 106 -8.51 -8.92 3.48
CA SER A 106 -7.20 -8.33 3.76
C SER A 106 -7.28 -7.04 4.58
N LEU A 107 -8.19 -6.14 4.24
CA LEU A 107 -8.44 -4.89 4.97
C LEU A 107 -8.96 -5.15 6.38
N TRP A 108 -9.86 -6.13 6.55
CA TRP A 108 -10.38 -6.49 7.86
C TRP A 108 -9.30 -7.09 8.77
N THR A 109 -8.42 -7.93 8.23
CA THR A 109 -7.25 -8.43 8.95
C THR A 109 -6.35 -7.28 9.39
N LEU A 110 -6.04 -6.33 8.49
CA LEU A 110 -5.24 -5.15 8.83
C LEU A 110 -5.92 -4.28 9.89
N ARG A 111 -7.24 -4.08 9.80
CA ARG A 111 -8.03 -3.32 10.78
C ARG A 111 -7.99 -3.95 12.18
N LYS A 112 -8.03 -5.28 12.26
CA LYS A 112 -7.89 -6.03 13.52
C LYS A 112 -6.50 -5.90 14.13
N VAL A 113 -5.47 -5.89 13.29
CA VAL A 113 -4.07 -5.85 13.75
C VAL A 113 -3.62 -4.45 14.13
N LEU A 114 -4.01 -3.44 13.34
CA LEU A 114 -3.60 -2.04 13.52
C LEU A 114 -4.56 -1.28 14.45
N GLY A 115 -5.80 -1.72 14.61
CA GLY A 115 -6.82 -0.94 15.32
C GLY A 115 -7.32 0.26 14.51
N PRO A 116 -8.22 1.08 15.09
CA PRO A 116 -8.80 2.24 14.39
C PRO A 116 -7.74 3.24 13.96
N PRO A 117 -8.00 4.04 12.91
CA PRO A 117 -7.12 5.15 12.58
C PRO A 117 -7.01 6.07 13.82
N PRO A 118 -5.82 6.60 14.12
CA PRO A 118 -5.68 7.58 15.19
C PRO A 118 -6.59 8.77 14.90
N ARG A 119 -7.36 9.22 15.91
CA ARG A 119 -8.10 10.47 15.81
C ARG A 119 -7.07 11.59 15.69
N ARG A 120 -7.15 12.34 14.58
CA ARG A 120 -6.34 13.55 14.37
C ARG A 120 -6.67 14.60 15.41
#